data_AF-A0A9E0BJY3-F1
#
_entry.id   AF-A0A9E0BJY3-F1
#
_cell.length_a   1.000
_cell.length_b   1.000
_cell.length_c   1.000
_cell.angle_alpha   90.00
_cell.angle_beta   90.00
_cell.angle_gamma   90.00
#
_symmetry.space_group_name_H-M   'P 1'
#
loop_
_entity.id
_entity.type
_entity.pdbx_description
1 polymer ?
#
loop_
_entity_poly.entity_id
_entity_poly.type
_entity_poly.pdbx_seq_one_letter_code
_entity_poly.pdbx_strand_id
1 'polypeptide(L)'
;MPPIVATTHPFTRPLRLRTGQPSFEALRGLIARHFAGETQQRLDALVGLLTPRNLSDAYACISADNRKLDDMLVKDFQLQMYACQEDMDINSPQGAVAVNASIRAQHGWPVEATQPIDDFTAAWYAACAPFSVRPRPGFHEPVTADIPTLVLAGLLDAQTAASWGPETARHLSRGQAIVFPDTGHGALVFSQCARDLGVAFIENPTGPLDKSCVAGLKPTFVLPETQAQAAVQAGGTSK
;
A
#
# COMPACT_ATOMS: atom_id res chain seq x y z
N MET A 1 20.92 -27.61 -13.12
CA MET A 1 20.02 -27.06 -12.07
C MET A 1 19.30 -28.24 -11.44
N PRO A 2 19.42 -28.49 -10.13
CA PRO A 2 18.60 -29.51 -9.48
C PRO A 2 17.14 -29.01 -9.43
N PRO A 3 16.14 -29.92 -9.47
CA PRO A 3 14.74 -29.54 -9.36
C PRO A 3 14.48 -28.94 -7.98
N ILE A 4 13.75 -27.83 -7.95
CA ILE A 4 13.22 -27.24 -6.72
C ILE A 4 12.23 -28.25 -6.14
N VAL A 5 12.67 -28.98 -5.12
CA VAL A 5 11.77 -29.73 -4.24
C VAL A 5 10.98 -28.68 -3.46
N ALA A 6 9.69 -28.59 -3.73
CA ALA A 6 8.77 -27.77 -2.95
C ALA A 6 8.68 -28.32 -1.52
N THR A 7 9.61 -27.90 -0.66
CA THR A 7 9.46 -28.05 0.77
C THR A 7 8.26 -27.20 1.18
N THR A 8 7.20 -27.86 1.63
CA THR A 8 6.00 -27.19 2.13
C THR A 8 6.36 -26.40 3.38
N HIS A 9 6.71 -25.13 3.21
CA HIS A 9 6.96 -24.23 4.32
C HIS A 9 5.68 -24.05 5.16
N PRO A 10 5.78 -24.04 6.50
CA PRO A 10 4.63 -23.97 7.42
C PRO A 10 3.79 -22.69 7.27
N PHE A 11 4.34 -21.63 6.65
CA PHE A 11 3.65 -20.36 6.41
C PHE A 11 2.61 -20.40 5.27
N THR A 12 2.55 -21.47 4.46
CA THR A 12 1.69 -21.51 3.26
C THR A 12 0.22 -21.92 3.51
N ARG A 13 -0.15 -22.38 4.71
CA ARG A 13 -1.43 -23.09 4.93
C ARG A 13 -2.58 -22.28 5.56
N PRO A 14 -2.39 -21.26 6.42
CA PRO A 14 -3.49 -20.38 6.85
C PRO A 14 -4.10 -19.60 5.68
N LEU A 15 -3.25 -19.26 4.70
CA LEU A 15 -3.64 -18.63 3.43
C LEU A 15 -4.64 -19.47 2.62
N ARG A 16 -4.64 -20.80 2.73
CA ARG A 16 -5.58 -21.66 1.98
C ARG A 16 -7.04 -21.48 2.43
N LEU A 17 -7.28 -21.11 3.68
CA LEU A 17 -8.63 -20.77 4.16
C LEU A 17 -9.07 -19.36 3.75
N ARG A 18 -8.12 -18.56 3.22
CA ARG A 18 -8.33 -17.18 2.77
C ARG A 18 -8.52 -17.07 1.26
N THR A 19 -7.79 -17.87 0.47
CA THR A 19 -7.74 -17.78 -1.00
C THR A 19 -8.00 -19.09 -1.74
N GLY A 20 -8.12 -20.21 -1.01
CA GLY A 20 -8.41 -21.53 -1.59
C GLY A 20 -9.90 -21.83 -1.68
N GLN A 21 -10.26 -22.88 -2.42
CA GLN A 21 -11.64 -23.39 -2.47
C GLN A 21 -12.07 -23.91 -1.08
N PRO A 22 -13.26 -23.55 -0.57
CA PRO A 22 -13.74 -24.04 0.72
C PRO A 22 -13.79 -25.56 0.78
N SER A 23 -13.10 -26.15 1.78
CA SER A 23 -13.15 -27.60 2.00
C SER A 23 -13.20 -27.97 3.49
N PHE A 24 -13.96 -29.02 3.80
CA PHE A 24 -14.03 -29.59 5.14
C PHE A 24 -12.65 -30.11 5.59
N GLU A 25 -11.90 -30.70 4.66
CA GLU A 25 -10.56 -31.22 4.92
C GLU A 25 -9.60 -30.12 5.38
N ALA A 26 -9.57 -28.97 4.69
CA ALA A 26 -8.67 -27.89 5.05
C ALA A 26 -9.05 -27.26 6.40
N LEU A 27 -10.36 -27.18 6.71
CA LEU A 27 -10.84 -26.67 7.99
C LEU A 27 -10.47 -27.62 9.15
N ARG A 28 -10.69 -28.93 9.01
CA ARG A 28 -10.25 -29.93 10.00
C ARG A 28 -8.73 -29.97 10.13
N GLY A 29 -8.02 -29.79 9.01
CA GLY A 29 -6.57 -29.68 9.02
C GLY A 29 -6.06 -28.49 9.83
N LEU A 30 -6.76 -27.35 9.85
CA LEU A 30 -6.44 -26.23 10.75
C LEU A 30 -6.71 -26.61 12.21
N ILE A 31 -7.88 -27.18 12.48
CA ILE A 31 -8.30 -27.56 13.84
C ILE A 31 -7.27 -28.49 14.46
N ALA A 32 -6.91 -29.57 13.77
CA ALA A 32 -5.94 -30.56 14.26
C ALA A 32 -4.51 -30.01 14.43
N ARG A 33 -4.16 -28.90 13.79
CA ARG A 33 -2.83 -28.28 13.94
C ARG A 33 -2.72 -27.37 15.16
N HIS A 34 -3.80 -26.69 15.52
CA HIS A 34 -3.75 -25.60 16.50
C HIS A 34 -4.53 -25.90 17.78
N PHE A 35 -5.39 -26.90 17.77
CA PHE A 35 -6.17 -27.33 18.92
C PHE A 35 -5.90 -28.80 19.20
N ALA A 36 -5.99 -29.18 20.48
CA ALA A 36 -5.81 -30.55 20.93
C ALA A 36 -6.86 -30.92 21.99
N GLY A 37 -6.98 -32.21 22.27
CA GLY A 37 -7.87 -32.74 23.31
C GLY A 37 -9.35 -32.44 23.05
N GLU A 38 -10.09 -32.13 24.13
CA GLU A 38 -11.54 -31.90 24.06
C GLU A 38 -11.91 -30.75 23.12
N THR A 39 -11.10 -29.70 23.06
CA THR A 39 -11.36 -28.54 22.19
C THR A 39 -11.32 -28.93 20.72
N GLN A 40 -10.33 -29.74 20.32
CA GLN A 40 -10.23 -30.25 18.95
C GLN A 40 -11.45 -31.12 18.60
N GLN A 41 -11.83 -32.04 19.50
CA GLN A 41 -12.98 -32.93 19.29
C GLN A 41 -14.29 -32.17 19.11
N ARG A 42 -14.52 -31.13 19.92
CA ARG A 42 -15.71 -30.27 19.82
C ARG A 42 -15.73 -29.50 18.51
N LEU A 43 -14.60 -28.95 18.08
CA LEU A 43 -14.49 -28.25 16.80
C LEU A 43 -14.69 -29.19 15.61
N ASP A 44 -14.12 -30.39 15.63
CA ASP A 44 -14.31 -31.39 14.57
C ASP A 44 -15.77 -31.86 14.47
N ALA A 45 -16.45 -32.00 15.61
CA ALA A 45 -17.89 -32.29 15.66
C ALA A 45 -18.71 -31.17 15.04
N LEU A 46 -18.42 -29.89 15.37
CA LEU A 46 -19.07 -28.73 14.75
C LEU A 46 -18.86 -28.71 13.23
N VAL A 47 -17.64 -29.01 12.74
CA VAL A 47 -17.38 -29.12 11.30
C VAL A 47 -18.21 -30.24 10.65
N GLY A 48 -18.42 -31.36 11.37
CA GLY A 48 -19.28 -32.45 10.90
C GLY A 48 -20.76 -32.06 10.73
N LEU A 49 -21.21 -30.97 11.36
CA LEU A 49 -22.58 -30.46 11.25
C LEU A 49 -22.74 -29.40 10.15
N LEU A 50 -21.64 -28.90 9.57
CA LEU A 50 -21.71 -27.87 8.53
C LEU A 50 -22.22 -28.44 7.20
N THR A 51 -23.11 -27.69 6.55
CA THR A 51 -23.46 -27.92 5.14
C THR A 51 -22.42 -27.27 4.22
N PRO A 52 -22.38 -27.59 2.91
CA PRO A 52 -21.51 -26.89 1.96
C PRO A 52 -21.72 -25.37 1.94
N ARG A 53 -22.95 -24.91 2.17
CA ARG A 53 -23.27 -23.47 2.30
C ARG A 53 -22.64 -22.89 3.56
N ASN A 54 -22.83 -23.52 4.72
CA ASN A 54 -22.25 -23.04 5.97
C ASN A 54 -20.72 -23.10 5.98
N LEU A 55 -20.14 -24.06 5.27
CA LEU A 55 -18.70 -24.12 5.04
C LEU A 55 -18.22 -22.90 4.24
N SER A 56 -18.92 -22.53 3.17
CA SER A 56 -18.61 -21.33 2.40
C SER A 56 -18.74 -20.06 3.25
N ASP A 57 -19.80 -19.96 4.05
CA ASP A 57 -20.03 -18.82 4.95
C ASP A 57 -18.91 -18.72 6.01
N ALA A 58 -18.48 -19.85 6.58
CA ALA A 58 -17.38 -19.89 7.54
C ALA A 58 -16.06 -19.39 6.91
N TYR A 59 -15.75 -19.77 5.67
CA TYR A 59 -14.58 -19.26 4.95
C TYR A 59 -14.70 -17.77 4.64
N ALA A 60 -15.90 -17.28 4.31
CA ALA A 60 -16.13 -15.85 4.11
C ALA A 60 -15.86 -15.04 5.40
N CYS A 61 -16.34 -15.53 6.55
CA CYS A 61 -16.05 -14.91 7.85
C CYS A 61 -14.55 -14.95 8.19
N ILE A 62 -13.90 -16.11 8.04
CA ILE A 62 -12.45 -16.25 8.26
C ILE A 62 -11.65 -15.30 7.36
N SER A 63 -12.05 -15.18 6.09
CA SER A 63 -11.43 -14.24 5.14
C SER A 63 -11.62 -12.79 5.60
N ALA A 64 -12.84 -12.41 5.99
CA ALA A 64 -13.13 -11.06 6.46
C ALA A 64 -12.36 -10.69 7.74
N ASP A 65 -12.27 -11.61 8.70
CA ASP A 65 -11.53 -11.40 9.95
C ASP A 65 -10.02 -11.29 9.70
N ASN A 66 -9.47 -12.16 8.85
CA ASN A 66 -8.05 -12.15 8.54
C ASN A 66 -7.61 -10.97 7.68
N ARG A 67 -8.49 -10.32 6.91
CA ARG A 67 -8.13 -9.10 6.16
C ARG A 67 -7.54 -8.01 7.06
N LYS A 68 -7.99 -7.92 8.32
CA LYS A 68 -7.41 -6.99 9.30
C LYS A 68 -5.94 -7.31 9.61
N LEU A 69 -5.60 -8.60 9.66
CA LEU A 69 -4.22 -9.06 9.83
C LEU A 69 -3.40 -8.83 8.57
N ASP A 70 -4.03 -8.91 7.39
CA ASP A 70 -3.37 -8.63 6.11
C ASP A 70 -3.00 -7.17 5.99
N ASP A 71 -3.91 -6.26 6.37
CA ASP A 71 -3.61 -4.84 6.41
C ASP A 71 -2.40 -4.58 7.32
N MET A 72 -2.40 -5.12 8.54
CA MET A 72 -1.26 -4.98 9.46
C MET A 72 0.04 -5.59 8.91
N LEU A 73 -0.01 -6.76 8.29
CA LEU A 73 1.18 -7.47 7.82
C LEU A 73 1.74 -6.86 6.53
N VAL A 74 0.87 -6.64 5.54
CA VAL A 74 1.24 -6.25 4.17
C VAL A 74 1.42 -4.74 4.06
N LYS A 75 0.53 -3.96 4.69
CA LYS A 75 0.62 -2.50 4.58
C LYS A 75 1.66 -1.92 5.53
N ASP A 76 1.65 -2.36 6.80
CA ASP A 76 2.47 -1.73 7.82
C ASP A 76 3.81 -2.47 8.01
N PHE A 77 3.76 -3.77 8.35
CA PHE A 77 5.00 -4.51 8.67
C PHE A 77 5.92 -4.71 7.46
N GLN A 78 5.39 -5.08 6.28
CA GLN A 78 6.22 -5.23 5.09
C GLN A 78 6.83 -3.90 4.65
N LEU A 79 6.06 -2.81 4.62
CA LEU A 79 6.60 -1.49 4.29
C LEU A 79 7.69 -1.07 5.28
N GLN A 80 7.48 -1.27 6.58
CA GLN A 80 8.49 -1.02 7.60
C GLN A 80 9.74 -1.88 7.37
N MET A 81 9.57 -3.16 7.02
CA MET A 81 10.69 -4.05 6.73
C MET A 81 11.54 -3.53 5.57
N TYR A 82 10.94 -3.03 4.48
CA TYR A 82 11.71 -2.43 3.38
C TYR A 82 12.36 -1.11 3.80
N ALA A 83 11.59 -0.20 4.39
CA ALA A 83 12.09 1.11 4.80
C ALA A 83 13.29 1.00 5.75
N CYS A 84 13.23 0.12 6.75
CA CYS A 84 14.34 -0.10 7.70
C CYS A 84 15.60 -0.72 7.09
N GLN A 85 15.48 -1.33 5.91
CA GLN A 85 16.60 -1.98 5.23
C GLN A 85 17.17 -1.12 4.12
N GLU A 86 16.33 -0.29 3.48
CA GLU A 86 16.64 0.35 2.20
C GLU A 86 16.48 1.89 2.22
N ASP A 87 15.66 2.46 3.09
CA ASP A 87 15.39 3.91 3.05
C ASP A 87 16.10 4.68 4.18
N MET A 88 16.34 4.01 5.31
CA MET A 88 16.91 4.64 6.50
C MET A 88 18.43 4.83 6.46
N ASP A 89 19.11 4.33 5.42
CA ASP A 89 20.55 4.54 5.22
C ASP A 89 20.85 5.80 4.40
N ILE A 90 19.93 6.22 3.52
CA ILE A 90 20.02 7.45 2.73
C ILE A 90 19.20 8.61 3.31
N ASN A 91 18.31 8.34 4.26
CA ASN A 91 17.54 9.36 5.01
C ASN A 91 17.94 9.37 6.49
N SER A 92 17.69 10.47 7.19
CA SER A 92 17.88 10.55 8.65
C SER A 92 16.78 11.34 9.36
N PRO A 93 16.50 11.04 10.66
CA PRO A 93 15.57 11.84 11.46
C PRO A 93 15.98 13.32 11.51
N GLN A 94 17.29 13.59 11.60
CA GLN A 94 17.82 14.96 11.61
C GLN A 94 17.60 15.67 10.27
N GLY A 95 17.74 14.94 9.16
CA GLY A 95 17.46 15.44 7.81
C GLY A 95 15.99 15.84 7.66
N ALA A 96 15.06 15.00 8.13
CA ALA A 96 13.63 15.30 8.10
C ALA A 96 13.29 16.59 8.89
N VAL A 97 13.81 16.72 10.11
CA VAL A 97 13.64 17.93 10.95
C VAL A 97 14.19 19.17 10.24
N ALA A 98 15.36 19.06 9.58
CA ALA A 98 15.97 20.16 8.84
C ALA A 98 15.13 20.59 7.62
N VAL A 99 14.57 19.63 6.89
CA VAL A 99 13.66 19.91 5.74
C VAL A 99 12.40 20.61 6.24
N ASN A 100 11.76 20.12 7.30
CA ASN A 100 10.56 20.76 7.85
C ASN A 100 10.86 22.17 8.38
N ALA A 101 12.00 22.38 9.05
CA ALA A 101 12.45 23.71 9.44
C ALA A 101 12.66 24.65 8.24
N SER A 102 13.23 24.14 7.15
CA SER A 102 13.40 24.88 5.90
C SER A 102 12.05 25.28 5.30
N ILE A 103 11.08 24.37 5.25
CA ILE A 103 9.73 24.65 4.71
C ILE A 103 9.06 25.75 5.54
N ARG A 104 9.13 25.70 6.87
CA ARG A 104 8.61 26.76 7.75
C ARG A 104 9.28 28.10 7.48
N ALA A 105 10.61 28.13 7.37
CA ALA A 105 11.36 29.36 7.17
C ALA A 105 11.19 29.98 5.78
N GLN A 106 11.14 29.16 4.73
CA GLN A 106 11.13 29.62 3.33
C GLN A 106 9.72 29.82 2.77
N HIS A 107 8.75 29.04 3.24
CA HIS A 107 7.39 29.03 2.70
C HIS A 107 6.34 29.45 3.74
N GLY A 108 6.76 29.81 4.96
CA GLY A 108 5.86 30.34 5.99
C GLY A 108 4.86 29.31 6.53
N TRP A 109 5.17 28.01 6.39
CA TRP A 109 4.30 26.97 6.92
C TRP A 109 4.24 27.06 8.45
N PRO A 110 3.05 26.95 9.05
CA PRO A 110 2.91 26.96 10.50
C PRO A 110 3.50 25.66 11.08
N VAL A 111 3.95 25.72 12.34
CA VAL A 111 4.50 24.54 13.04
C VAL A 111 3.46 23.42 13.06
N GLU A 112 2.19 23.77 13.27
CA GLU A 112 1.04 22.88 13.30
C GLU A 112 0.86 22.07 11.99
N ALA A 113 1.32 22.59 10.84
CA ALA A 113 1.27 21.88 9.57
C ALA A 113 2.44 20.90 9.35
N THR A 114 3.52 21.02 10.12
CA THR A 114 4.75 20.23 9.97
C THR A 114 5.02 19.28 11.14
N GLN A 115 4.58 19.64 12.35
CA GLN A 115 4.79 18.86 13.58
C GLN A 115 4.22 17.43 13.49
N PRO A 116 3.01 17.20 12.93
CA PRO A 116 2.51 15.83 12.77
C PRO A 116 3.40 14.95 11.89
N ILE A 117 4.10 15.56 10.92
CA ILE A 117 5.06 14.86 10.07
C ILE A 117 6.34 14.56 10.85
N ASP A 118 6.85 15.53 11.62
CA ASP A 118 8.00 15.33 12.51
C ASP A 118 7.75 14.16 13.49
N ASP A 119 6.57 14.13 14.13
CA ASP A 119 6.16 13.08 15.07
C ASP A 119 6.01 11.72 14.38
N PHE A 120 5.38 11.69 13.20
CA PHE A 120 5.24 10.48 12.39
C PHE A 120 6.62 9.92 12.00
N THR A 121 7.51 10.76 11.50
CA THR A 121 8.87 10.34 11.12
C THR A 121 9.63 9.79 12.32
N ALA A 122 9.57 10.45 13.49
CA ALA A 122 10.23 9.95 14.70
C ALA A 122 9.72 8.55 15.10
N ALA A 123 8.41 8.33 15.10
CA ALA A 123 7.81 7.03 15.39
C ALA A 123 8.18 5.97 14.35
N TRP A 124 8.20 6.34 13.07
CA TRP A 124 8.55 5.45 11.96
C TRP A 124 10.01 4.97 12.03
N TYR A 125 10.95 5.85 12.39
CA TYR A 125 12.34 5.46 12.66
C TYR A 125 12.46 4.57 13.91
N ALA A 126 11.73 4.88 14.98
CA ALA A 126 11.76 4.07 16.20
C ALA A 126 11.29 2.62 15.95
N ALA A 127 10.35 2.43 15.02
CA ALA A 127 9.88 1.11 14.61
C ALA A 127 10.97 0.25 13.91
N CYS A 128 12.11 0.83 13.54
CA CYS A 128 13.25 0.08 13.01
C CYS A 128 14.14 -0.57 14.08
N ALA A 129 14.02 -0.20 15.35
CA ALA A 129 14.84 -0.75 16.44
C ALA A 129 14.90 -2.31 16.51
N PRO A 130 13.81 -3.07 16.27
CA PRO A 130 13.87 -4.54 16.29
C PRO A 130 14.45 -5.15 15.00
N PHE A 131 14.63 -4.38 13.93
CA PHE A 131 15.15 -4.88 12.66
C PHE A 131 16.68 -4.85 12.66
N SER A 132 17.30 -6.01 12.44
CA SER A 132 18.73 -6.05 12.12
C SER A 132 18.93 -5.64 10.67
N VAL A 133 19.78 -4.64 10.41
CA VAL A 133 20.12 -4.22 9.04
C VAL A 133 20.85 -5.36 8.31
N ARG A 134 20.41 -5.64 7.07
CA ARG A 134 20.94 -6.67 6.18
C ARG A 134 21.25 -6.02 4.84
N PRO A 135 22.42 -5.37 4.70
CA PRO A 135 22.81 -4.73 3.46
C PRO A 135 22.81 -5.73 2.31
N ARG A 136 22.28 -5.33 1.17
CA ARG A 136 22.28 -6.11 -0.07
C ARG A 136 23.02 -5.31 -1.14
N PRO A 137 23.99 -5.89 -1.85
CA PRO A 137 24.61 -5.17 -2.96
C PRO A 137 23.56 -4.76 -3.99
N GLY A 138 23.59 -3.48 -4.37
CA GLY A 138 22.83 -2.95 -5.49
C GLY A 138 21.33 -2.69 -5.27
N PHE A 139 20.83 -2.64 -4.04
CA PHE A 139 19.41 -2.32 -3.82
C PHE A 139 19.06 -0.85 -4.15
N HIS A 140 20.05 0.05 -4.12
CA HIS A 140 19.93 1.45 -4.58
C HIS A 140 20.18 1.63 -6.08
N GLU A 141 20.57 0.56 -6.79
CA GLU A 141 20.78 0.67 -8.23
C GLU A 141 19.44 0.86 -8.94
N PRO A 142 19.37 1.72 -9.96
CA PRO A 142 18.15 1.91 -10.71
C PRO A 142 17.65 0.59 -11.30
N VAL A 143 16.34 0.36 -11.17
CA VAL A 143 15.69 -0.78 -11.80
C VAL A 143 15.73 -0.59 -13.31
N THR A 144 16.24 -1.60 -14.03
CA THR A 144 16.24 -1.65 -15.49
C THR A 144 15.36 -2.80 -15.97
N ALA A 145 14.68 -2.62 -17.11
CA ALA A 145 13.89 -3.67 -17.72
C ALA A 145 13.72 -3.40 -19.22
N ASP A 146 13.70 -4.46 -20.03
CA ASP A 146 13.44 -4.40 -21.48
C ASP A 146 11.98 -4.74 -21.85
N ILE A 147 11.07 -4.53 -20.90
CA ILE A 147 9.63 -4.64 -21.11
C ILE A 147 9.01 -3.24 -21.12
N PRO A 148 7.93 -3.01 -21.88
CA PRO A 148 7.19 -1.76 -21.74
C PRO A 148 6.77 -1.55 -20.29
N THR A 149 7.02 -0.35 -19.77
CA THR A 149 6.71 -0.01 -18.38
C THR A 149 6.08 1.37 -18.33
N LEU A 150 4.98 1.51 -17.60
CA LEU A 150 4.32 2.79 -17.34
C LEU A 150 4.53 3.18 -15.88
N VAL A 151 5.10 4.36 -15.66
CA VAL A 151 5.33 4.96 -14.35
C VAL A 151 4.35 6.13 -14.17
N LEU A 152 3.51 6.05 -13.14
CA LEU A 152 2.51 7.07 -12.81
C LEU A 152 2.92 7.74 -11.51
N ALA A 153 3.04 9.06 -11.52
CA ALA A 153 3.43 9.85 -10.34
C ALA A 153 2.44 10.98 -10.08
N GLY A 154 2.16 11.28 -8.82
CA GLY A 154 1.38 12.45 -8.43
C GLY A 154 2.29 13.66 -8.18
N LEU A 155 1.88 14.86 -8.63
CA LEU A 155 2.64 16.08 -8.38
C LEU A 155 2.67 16.47 -6.90
N LEU A 156 1.62 16.10 -6.16
CA LEU A 156 1.43 16.42 -4.74
C LEU A 156 1.75 15.21 -3.85
N ASP A 157 2.46 14.21 -4.37
CA ASP A 157 2.83 13.02 -3.62
C ASP A 157 3.96 13.33 -2.63
N ALA A 158 3.62 13.28 -1.34
CA ALA A 158 4.54 13.52 -0.23
C ALA A 158 5.33 12.26 0.22
N GLN A 159 5.03 11.09 -0.34
CA GLN A 159 5.70 9.82 -0.02
C GLN A 159 6.74 9.46 -1.08
N THR A 160 6.35 9.53 -2.36
CA THR A 160 7.22 9.28 -3.50
C THR A 160 7.25 10.51 -4.39
N ALA A 161 8.31 11.31 -4.28
CA ALA A 161 8.38 12.62 -4.90
C ALA A 161 8.10 12.56 -6.41
N ALA A 162 7.37 13.55 -6.93
CA ALA A 162 6.96 13.59 -8.33
C ALA A 162 8.10 13.46 -9.34
N SER A 163 9.31 13.90 -8.97
CA SER A 163 10.52 13.79 -9.78
C SER A 163 11.05 12.36 -9.92
N TRP A 164 10.73 11.46 -8.98
CA TRP A 164 11.18 10.08 -8.99
C TRP A 164 10.59 9.30 -10.16
N GLY A 165 9.34 9.57 -10.55
CA GLY A 165 8.69 8.90 -11.69
C GLY A 165 9.47 9.08 -13.01
N PRO A 166 9.72 10.32 -13.46
CA PRO A 166 10.57 10.59 -14.61
C PRO A 166 12.00 10.06 -14.45
N GLU A 167 12.57 10.10 -13.25
CA GLU A 167 13.91 9.55 -13.01
C GLU A 167 13.94 8.03 -13.20
N THR A 168 13.02 7.28 -12.58
CA THR A 168 12.88 5.83 -12.78
C THR A 168 12.70 5.47 -14.26
N ALA A 169 11.86 6.22 -14.99
CA ALA A 169 11.61 5.95 -16.40
C ALA A 169 12.85 6.13 -17.30
N ARG A 170 13.85 6.94 -16.91
CA ARG A 170 15.11 7.09 -17.68
C ARG A 170 15.94 5.81 -17.73
N HIS A 171 15.80 4.94 -16.72
CA HIS A 171 16.53 3.67 -16.61
C HIS A 171 15.77 2.49 -17.26
N LEU A 172 14.55 2.74 -17.74
CA LEU A 172 13.71 1.76 -18.41
C LEU A 172 13.74 2.02 -19.91
N SER A 173 14.36 1.12 -20.70
CA SER A 173 14.58 1.31 -22.15
C SER A 173 13.29 1.59 -22.93
N ARG A 174 12.16 1.11 -22.39
CA ARG A 174 10.79 1.25 -22.92
C ARG A 174 9.84 1.89 -21.91
N GLY A 175 10.39 2.68 -20.99
CA GLY A 175 9.67 3.36 -19.93
C GLY A 175 8.91 4.58 -20.43
N GLN A 176 7.69 4.76 -19.92
CA GLN A 176 6.92 5.99 -20.07
C GLN A 176 6.58 6.52 -18.68
N ALA A 177 6.88 7.80 -18.41
CA ALA A 177 6.44 8.47 -17.18
C ALA A 177 5.30 9.46 -17.48
N ILE A 178 4.35 9.55 -16.55
CA ILE A 178 3.27 10.55 -16.55
C ILE A 178 3.13 11.10 -15.13
N VAL A 179 3.20 12.43 -15.01
CA VAL A 179 2.98 13.14 -13.75
C VAL A 179 1.58 13.77 -13.79
N PHE A 180 0.76 13.45 -12.80
CA PHE A 180 -0.60 13.95 -12.66
C PHE A 180 -0.62 15.14 -11.70
N PRO A 181 -1.00 16.34 -12.17
CA PRO A 181 -0.85 17.57 -11.38
C PRO A 181 -1.82 17.67 -10.20
N ASP A 182 -2.91 16.92 -10.19
CA ASP A 182 -4.01 16.99 -9.23
C ASP A 182 -4.02 15.85 -8.21
N THR A 183 -3.06 14.93 -8.25
CA THR A 183 -3.02 13.77 -7.35
C THR A 183 -1.86 13.81 -6.37
N GLY A 184 -2.12 13.31 -5.14
CA GLY A 184 -1.09 12.90 -4.18
C GLY A 184 -0.63 11.46 -4.40
N HIS A 185 -0.29 10.77 -3.30
CA HIS A 185 0.18 9.39 -3.34
C HIS A 185 -0.87 8.43 -3.92
N GLY A 186 -0.45 7.60 -4.88
CA GLY A 186 -1.32 6.63 -5.56
C GLY A 186 -2.24 7.27 -6.62
N ALA A 187 -1.66 7.82 -7.69
CA ALA A 187 -2.40 8.49 -8.77
C ALA A 187 -3.59 7.68 -9.33
N LEU A 188 -3.47 6.35 -9.45
CA LEU A 188 -4.56 5.46 -9.89
C LEU A 188 -5.78 5.49 -8.97
N VAL A 189 -5.59 5.75 -7.67
CA VAL A 189 -6.69 5.79 -6.71
C VAL A 189 -7.51 7.07 -6.91
N PHE A 190 -6.86 8.18 -7.24
CA PHE A 190 -7.48 9.51 -7.16
C PHE A 190 -7.77 10.18 -8.51
N SER A 191 -7.19 9.71 -9.61
CA SER A 191 -7.41 10.30 -10.95
C SER A 191 -8.05 9.32 -11.93
N GLN A 192 -9.20 9.72 -12.50
CA GLN A 192 -9.83 8.96 -13.59
C GLN A 192 -8.92 8.91 -14.82
N CYS A 193 -8.25 10.02 -15.16
CA CYS A 193 -7.28 10.08 -16.26
C CYS A 193 -6.13 9.08 -16.04
N ALA A 194 -5.63 8.93 -14.81
CA ALA A 194 -4.60 7.94 -14.50
C ALA A 194 -5.11 6.50 -14.71
N ARG A 195 -6.36 6.20 -14.34
CA ARG A 195 -6.99 4.89 -14.56
C ARG A 195 -7.14 4.59 -16.05
N ASP A 196 -7.66 5.53 -16.82
CA ASP A 196 -7.88 5.38 -18.26
C ASP A 196 -6.55 5.14 -19.00
N LEU A 197 -5.50 5.90 -18.65
CA LEU A 197 -4.15 5.71 -19.17
C LEU A 197 -3.54 4.35 -18.76
N GLY A 198 -3.79 3.90 -17.54
CA GLY A 198 -3.37 2.58 -17.06
C GLY A 198 -4.02 1.45 -17.84
N VAL A 199 -5.34 1.54 -18.10
CA VAL A 199 -6.06 0.56 -18.94
C VAL A 199 -5.54 0.58 -20.37
N ALA A 200 -5.43 1.76 -20.99
CA ALA A 200 -4.93 1.90 -22.35
C ALA A 200 -3.51 1.31 -22.52
N PHE A 201 -2.66 1.47 -21.51
CA PHE A 201 -1.33 0.87 -21.50
C PHE A 201 -1.36 -0.65 -21.38
N ILE A 202 -2.25 -1.22 -20.55
CA ILE A 202 -2.40 -2.68 -20.47
C ILE A 202 -2.90 -3.26 -21.80
N GLU A 203 -3.80 -2.55 -22.49
CA GLU A 203 -4.34 -2.97 -23.78
C GLU A 203 -3.32 -2.86 -24.93
N ASN A 204 -2.50 -1.79 -24.93
CA ASN A 204 -1.47 -1.57 -25.95
C ASN A 204 -0.17 -1.02 -25.34
N PRO A 205 0.64 -1.87 -24.70
CA PRO A 205 1.80 -1.43 -23.92
C PRO A 205 2.94 -0.85 -24.76
N THR A 206 2.96 -1.12 -26.07
CA THR A 206 3.96 -0.58 -27.00
C THR A 206 3.48 0.64 -27.77
N GLY A 207 2.18 0.96 -27.67
CA GLY A 207 1.56 2.07 -28.38
C GLY A 207 1.77 3.41 -27.69
N PRO A 208 1.55 4.51 -28.43
CA PRO A 208 1.48 5.83 -27.83
C PRO A 208 0.23 5.93 -26.94
N LEU A 209 0.37 6.55 -25.77
CA LEU A 209 -0.76 6.89 -24.90
C LEU A 209 -1.28 8.29 -25.24
N ASP A 210 -2.61 8.43 -25.33
CA ASP A 210 -3.24 9.74 -25.42
C ASP A 210 -3.28 10.40 -24.04
N LYS A 211 -2.35 11.33 -23.82
CA LYS A 211 -2.19 12.06 -22.55
C LYS A 211 -3.01 13.35 -22.49
N SER A 212 -3.92 13.59 -23.43
CA SER A 212 -4.70 14.83 -23.51
C SER A 212 -5.51 15.12 -22.24
N CYS A 213 -5.98 14.07 -21.54
CA CYS A 213 -6.70 14.22 -20.28
C CYS A 213 -5.86 14.88 -19.18
N VAL A 214 -4.52 14.82 -19.25
CA VAL A 214 -3.61 15.39 -18.23
C VAL A 214 -3.56 16.92 -18.32
N ALA A 215 -3.65 17.49 -19.52
CA ALA A 215 -3.44 18.93 -19.75
C ALA A 215 -4.47 19.82 -19.04
N GLY A 216 -5.67 19.28 -18.74
CA GLY A 216 -6.74 19.99 -18.05
C GLY A 216 -6.76 19.80 -16.53
N LEU A 217 -5.96 18.87 -15.99
CA LEU A 217 -5.99 18.53 -14.57
C LEU A 217 -5.39 19.66 -13.74
N LYS A 218 -6.10 20.03 -12.67
CA LYS A 218 -5.67 21.05 -11.71
C LYS A 218 -6.09 20.62 -10.30
N PRO A 219 -5.22 20.82 -9.29
CA PRO A 219 -5.64 20.68 -7.91
C PRO A 219 -6.82 21.60 -7.63
N THR A 220 -7.82 21.08 -6.92
CA THR A 220 -8.90 21.90 -6.36
C THR A 220 -8.55 22.23 -4.92
N PHE A 221 -8.34 23.51 -4.64
CA PHE A 221 -8.13 24.00 -3.28
C PHE A 221 -9.46 24.49 -2.73
N VAL A 222 -9.86 23.93 -1.59
CA VAL A 222 -10.99 24.43 -0.81
C VAL A 222 -10.44 25.14 0.41
N LEU A 223 -10.96 26.33 0.70
CA LEU A 223 -10.71 26.94 1.99
C LEU A 223 -11.43 26.12 3.07
N PRO A 224 -10.85 25.94 4.26
CA PRO A 224 -11.60 25.41 5.39
C PRO A 224 -12.88 26.22 5.55
N GLU A 225 -14.02 25.54 5.70
CA GLU A 225 -15.26 26.25 6.00
C GLU A 225 -15.02 27.10 7.24
N THR A 226 -15.29 28.40 7.13
CA THR A 226 -15.36 29.22 8.34
C THR A 226 -16.45 28.63 9.24
N GLN A 227 -16.30 28.72 10.57
CA GLN A 227 -17.34 28.25 11.50
C GLN A 227 -18.73 28.86 11.18
N ALA A 228 -18.77 30.03 10.54
CA ALA A 228 -19.98 30.66 10.04
C ALA A 228 -20.62 29.94 8.83
N GLN A 229 -19.82 29.38 7.91
CA GLN A 229 -20.32 28.65 6.74
C GLN A 229 -20.83 27.25 7.11
N ALA A 230 -20.15 26.56 8.02
CA ALA A 230 -20.59 25.28 8.56
C ALA A 230 -21.96 25.39 9.28
N ALA A 231 -22.18 26.50 10.01
CA ALA A 231 -23.45 26.78 10.68
C ALA A 231 -24.61 27.06 9.70
N VAL A 232 -24.32 27.69 8.55
CA VAL A 232 -25.34 27.97 7.51
C VAL A 232 -25.75 26.69 6.78
N GLN A 233 -24.82 25.76 6.52
CA GLN A 233 -25.16 24.46 5.92
C GLN A 233 -25.90 23.55 6.91
N ALA A 234 -25.51 23.53 8.18
CA ALA A 234 -26.21 22.76 9.21
C ALA A 234 -27.63 23.30 9.52
N GLY A 235 -27.89 24.59 9.28
CA GLY A 235 -29.20 25.21 9.40
C GLY A 235 -30.07 25.14 8.13
N GLY A 236 -29.52 24.69 7.00
CA GLY A 236 -30.16 24.72 5.68
C GLY A 236 -31.05 23.51 5.35
N THR A 237 -31.01 22.43 6.12
CA THR A 237 -31.91 21.28 5.95
C THR A 237 -33.19 21.45 6.78
N SER A 238 -34.03 22.39 6.35
CA SER A 238 -35.47 22.38 6.61
C SER A 238 -36.18 23.28 5.61
N LYS A 239 -36.50 22.71 4.45
CA LYS A 239 -37.75 22.90 3.73
C LYS A 239 -37.86 21.91 2.58
#